data_AF-A0A8T6QIR4-F1
#
_entry.id   AF-A0A8T6QIR4-F1
#
_cell.length_a   1.000
_cell.length_b   1.000
_cell.length_c   1.000
_cell.angle_alpha   90.00
_cell.angle_beta   90.00
_cell.angle_gamma   90.00
#
_symmetry.space_group_name_H-M   'P 1'
#
loop_
_entity.id
_entity.type
_entity.pdbx_description
1 polymer ?
#
loop_
_entity_poly.entity_id
_entity_poly.type
_entity_poly.pdbx_seq_one_letter_code
_entity_poly.pdbx_strand_id
1 'polypeptide(L)'
;LHPMQAAFIKHDGFQCGYCTSGQICSSVAALKEIQDGIPSHVTVDLVSAPETTADEIRERMSGNICRCGAYANILAAIEDAAGEIKS
;
A
#
# COMPACT_ATOMS: atom_id res chain seq x y z
N LEU A 1 -2.14 4.25 -17.64
CA LEU A 1 -2.15 4.52 -16.18
C LEU A 1 -1.22 3.52 -15.54
N HIS A 2 -0.46 3.90 -14.52
CA HIS A 2 0.26 2.93 -13.71
C HIS A 2 -0.75 1.96 -13.05
N PRO A 3 -0.47 0.66 -12.88
CA PRO A 3 -1.42 -0.29 -12.27
C PRO A 3 -1.97 0.19 -10.92
N MET A 4 -1.11 0.73 -10.04
CA MET A 4 -1.54 1.35 -8.78
C MET A 4 -2.52 2.52 -8.97
N GLN A 5 -2.35 3.36 -9.98
CA GLN A 5 -3.29 4.44 -10.27
C GLN A 5 -4.65 3.88 -10.71
N ALA A 6 -4.65 2.85 -11.55
CA ALA A 6 -5.87 2.19 -12.00
C ALA A 6 -6.60 1.49 -10.83
N ALA A 7 -5.86 0.85 -9.93
CA ALA A 7 -6.42 0.24 -8.73
C ALA A 7 -7.05 1.27 -7.79
N PHE A 8 -6.41 2.43 -7.57
CA PHE A 8 -6.98 3.52 -6.78
C PHE A 8 -8.30 4.05 -7.37
N ILE A 9 -8.43 4.06 -8.70
CA ILE A 9 -9.71 4.40 -9.37
C ILE A 9 -10.74 3.28 -9.15
N LYS A 10 -10.36 2.02 -9.38
CA LYS A 10 -11.25 0.85 -9.28
C LYS A 10 -11.86 0.69 -7.88
N HIS A 11 -11.08 0.97 -6.84
CA HIS A 11 -11.48 0.77 -5.44
C HIS A 11 -11.93 2.05 -4.73
N ASP A 12 -12.04 3.18 -5.44
CA ASP A 12 -12.35 4.48 -4.82
C ASP A 12 -11.38 4.81 -3.67
N GLY A 13 -10.08 4.61 -3.93
CA GLY A 13 -8.95 4.78 -3.00
C GLY A 13 -8.59 6.23 -2.69
N PHE A 14 -9.51 7.17 -2.92
CA PHE A 14 -9.34 8.59 -2.67
C PHE A 14 -10.70 9.28 -2.62
N GLN A 15 -10.73 10.54 -2.13
CA GLN A 15 -11.91 11.40 -2.24
C GLN A 15 -11.49 12.79 -2.72
N CYS A 16 -11.00 13.65 -1.82
CA CYS A 16 -10.59 15.02 -2.19
C CYS A 16 -9.37 15.09 -3.12
N GLY A 17 -8.70 13.97 -3.38
CA GLY A 17 -7.52 13.90 -4.23
C GLY A 17 -6.22 14.34 -3.55
N TYR A 18 -6.27 15.12 -2.46
CA TYR A 18 -5.11 15.84 -1.92
C TYR A 18 -3.96 14.94 -1.46
N CYS A 19 -4.25 13.83 -0.77
CA CYS A 19 -3.21 12.90 -0.31
C CYS A 19 -2.82 11.85 -1.38
N THR A 20 -3.58 11.74 -2.48
CA THR A 20 -3.54 10.60 -3.40
C THR A 20 -2.18 10.41 -4.05
N SER A 21 -1.51 11.49 -4.45
CA SER A 21 -0.17 11.41 -5.04
C SER A 21 0.84 10.78 -4.08
N GLY A 22 0.81 11.17 -2.80
CA GLY A 22 1.66 10.57 -1.76
C GLY A 22 1.30 9.11 -1.50
N GLN A 23 0.01 8.81 -1.38
CA GLN A 23 -0.49 7.44 -1.20
C GLN A 23 -0.01 6.52 -2.33
N ILE A 24 -0.12 6.92 -3.60
CA ILE A 24 0.28 6.10 -4.74
C ILE A 24 1.80 5.87 -4.75
N CYS A 25 2.61 6.91 -4.56
CA CYS A 25 4.06 6.78 -4.54
C CYS A 25 4.53 5.85 -3.40
N SER A 26 4.02 6.07 -2.18
CA SER A 26 4.36 5.23 -1.04
C SER A 26 3.84 3.81 -1.16
N SER A 27 2.68 3.58 -1.80
CA SER A 27 2.16 2.23 -2.04
C SER A 27 3.10 1.41 -2.91
N VAL A 28 3.62 2.01 -3.99
CA VAL A 28 4.60 1.34 -4.87
C VAL A 28 5.90 1.07 -4.12
N ALA A 29 6.38 2.02 -3.33
CA ALA A 29 7.58 1.85 -2.51
C ALA A 29 7.40 0.76 -1.44
N ALA A 30 6.29 0.75 -0.70
CA ALA A 30 6.00 -0.22 0.35
C ALA A 30 5.99 -1.66 -0.20
N LEU A 31 5.39 -1.90 -1.37
CA LEU A 31 5.41 -3.22 -2.01
C LEU A 31 6.83 -3.64 -2.42
N LYS A 32 7.65 -2.69 -2.89
CA LYS A 32 9.06 -2.95 -3.23
C LYS A 32 9.89 -3.24 -1.97
N GLU A 33 9.67 -2.52 -0.88
CA GLU A 33 10.35 -2.74 0.40
C GLU A 33 10.03 -4.12 0.99
N ILE A 34 8.77 -4.57 0.89
CA ILE A 34 8.38 -5.94 1.29
C ILE A 34 9.11 -6.96 0.41
N GLN A 35 9.14 -6.77 -0.92
CA GLN A 35 9.87 -7.64 -1.84
C GLN A 35 11.37 -7.71 -1.53
N ASP A 36 11.96 -6.59 -1.10
CA ASP A 36 13.38 -6.48 -0.74
C ASP A 36 13.69 -7.04 0.67
N GLY A 37 12.68 -7.52 1.38
CA GLY A 37 12.86 -8.15 2.68
C GLY A 37 13.00 -7.17 3.85
N ILE A 38 12.65 -5.89 3.67
CA ILE A 38 12.81 -4.86 4.70
C ILE A 38 11.69 -5.03 5.75
N PRO A 39 11.98 -5.30 7.03
CA PRO A 39 10.95 -5.47 8.07
C PRO A 39 10.27 -4.14 8.42
N SER A 40 9.09 -4.22 9.04
CA SER A 40 8.36 -3.08 9.62
C SER A 40 8.14 -3.28 11.12
N HIS A 41 7.42 -2.36 11.75
CA HIS A 41 7.07 -2.45 13.17
C HIS A 41 6.19 -3.67 13.50
N VAL A 42 5.45 -4.19 12.52
CA VAL A 42 4.53 -5.32 12.71
C VAL A 42 5.12 -6.66 12.26
N THR A 43 6.37 -6.69 11.77
CA THR A 43 7.06 -7.93 11.42
C THR A 43 7.38 -8.72 12.69
N VAL A 44 6.79 -9.91 12.84
CA VAL A 44 6.95 -10.76 14.04
C VAL A 44 8.32 -11.43 14.10
N ASP A 45 8.78 -12.01 12.98
CA ASP A 45 10.09 -12.65 12.88
C ASP A 45 11.03 -11.81 12.01
N LEU A 46 11.90 -11.05 12.68
CA LEU A 46 12.82 -10.09 12.07
C LEU A 46 13.93 -10.72 11.20
N VAL A 47 14.14 -12.04 11.26
CA VAL A 47 15.14 -12.71 10.42
C VAL A 47 14.55 -13.35 9.17
N SER A 48 13.22 -13.50 9.13
CA SER A 48 12.48 -14.00 7.97
C SER A 48 12.04 -12.87 7.04
N ALA A 49 11.80 -13.17 5.76
CA ALA A 49 11.26 -12.19 4.83
C ALA A 49 9.80 -11.86 5.20
N PRO A 50 9.41 -10.58 5.31
CA PRO A 50 8.04 -10.18 5.60
C PRO A 50 7.09 -10.59 4.45
N GLU A 51 5.90 -11.04 4.82
CA GLU A 51 4.84 -11.33 3.87
C GLU A 51 4.03 -10.06 3.53
N THR A 52 3.48 -9.99 2.32
CA THR A 52 2.57 -8.91 1.92
C THR A 52 1.19 -9.10 2.57
N THR A 53 1.07 -8.77 3.85
CA THR A 53 -0.18 -8.85 4.62
C THR A 53 -0.84 -7.48 4.76
N ALA A 54 -2.14 -7.47 5.11
CA ALA A 54 -2.87 -6.23 5.36
C ALA A 54 -2.25 -5.39 6.49
N ASP A 55 -1.74 -6.03 7.56
CA ASP A 55 -1.12 -5.33 8.68
C ASP A 55 0.23 -4.71 8.28
N GLU A 56 1.04 -5.42 7.49
CA GLU A 56 2.28 -4.88 6.92
C GLU A 56 2.02 -3.67 6.02
N ILE A 57 1.01 -3.75 5.15
CA ILE A 57 0.63 -2.62 4.28
C ILE A 57 0.16 -1.43 5.13
N ARG A 58 -0.72 -1.65 6.12
CA ARG A 58 -1.22 -0.56 6.98
C ARG A 58 -0.10 0.15 7.72
N GLU A 59 0.80 -0.60 8.35
CA GLU A 59 1.93 -0.01 9.08
C GLU A 59 2.82 0.83 8.15
N ARG A 60 3.23 0.26 7.01
CA ARG A 60 4.09 0.96 6.05
C ARG A 60 3.43 2.19 5.43
N MET A 61 2.10 2.17 5.28
CA MET A 61 1.34 3.29 4.75
C MET A 61 0.94 4.32 5.82
N SER A 62 1.20 4.07 7.11
CA SER A 62 0.79 4.96 8.20
C SER A 62 1.46 6.35 8.16
N GLY A 63 2.54 6.51 7.40
CA GLY A 63 3.16 7.80 7.12
C GLY A 63 2.36 8.71 6.16
N ASN A 64 1.33 8.18 5.49
CA ASN A 64 0.50 8.93 4.54
C ASN A 64 -0.90 9.20 5.11
N ILE A 65 -1.10 10.41 5.61
CA ILE A 65 -2.38 10.81 6.24
C ILE A 65 -3.45 11.07 5.18
N CYS A 66 -4.60 10.44 5.33
CA CYS A 66 -5.82 10.69 4.57
C CYS A 66 -6.92 11.26 5.48
N ARG A 67 -7.17 12.58 5.39
CA ARG A 67 -8.22 13.22 6.22
C ARG A 67 -9.65 12.83 5.79
N CYS A 68 -9.83 12.44 4.53
CA CYS A 68 -11.10 11.93 4.02
C CYS A 68 -11.46 10.55 4.59
N GLY A 69 -10.50 9.82 5.16
CA GLY A 69 -10.73 8.50 5.75
C GLY A 69 -10.87 7.37 4.73
N ALA A 70 -10.26 7.49 3.54
CA ALA A 70 -10.34 6.47 2.48
C ALA A 70 -9.45 5.21 2.74
N TYR A 71 -8.95 5.00 3.96
CA TYR A 71 -7.91 4.00 4.25
C TYR A 71 -8.31 2.55 3.89
N ALA A 72 -9.55 2.15 4.13
CA ALA A 72 -10.03 0.81 3.78
C ALA A 72 -9.96 0.55 2.26
N ASN A 73 -10.34 1.56 1.47
CA ASN A 73 -10.32 1.51 0.01
C ASN A 73 -8.88 1.62 -0.54
N ILE A 74 -8.03 2.42 0.10
CA ILE A 74 -6.59 2.48 -0.22
C ILE A 74 -5.97 1.10 -0.04
N LEU A 75 -6.23 0.42 1.08
CA LEU A 75 -5.73 -0.94 1.31
C LEU A 75 -6.20 -1.90 0.22
N ALA A 76 -7.50 -1.90 -0.12
CA ALA A 76 -8.04 -2.75 -1.17
C ALA A 76 -7.36 -2.49 -2.54
N ALA A 77 -7.06 -1.23 -2.86
CA ALA A 77 -6.32 -0.88 -4.06
C ALA A 77 -4.87 -1.42 -4.06
N ILE A 78 -4.19 -1.35 -2.93
CA ILE A 78 -2.81 -1.85 -2.80
C ILE A 78 -2.77 -3.38 -2.91
N GLU A 79 -3.70 -4.08 -2.26
CA GLU A 79 -3.79 -5.55 -2.32
C GLU A 79 -4.07 -6.06 -3.74
N ASP A 80 -4.98 -5.40 -4.46
CA ASP A 80 -5.28 -5.70 -5.87
C ASP A 80 -4.05 -5.48 -6.76
N ALA A 81 -3.39 -4.32 -6.63
CA ALA A 81 -2.19 -4.02 -7.40
C ALA A 81 -1.01 -4.96 -7.05
N ALA A 82 -0.88 -5.40 -5.80
CA ALA A 82 0.13 -6.37 -5.38
C ALA A 82 -0.09 -7.75 -6.01
N GLY A 83 -1.36 -8.13 -6.27
CA GLY A 83 -1.71 -9.31 -7.05
C GLY A 83 -1.30 -9.20 -8.52
N GLU A 84 -1.46 -8.03 -9.13
CA GLU A 84 -1.07 -7.79 -10.53
C GLU A 84 0.45 -7.63 -10.75
N ILE A 85 1.20 -7.12 -9.76
CA ILE A 85 2.67 -6.94 -9.85
C ILE A 85 3.43 -8.29 -9.92
N LYS A 86 2.76 -9.43 -9.67
CA LYS A 86 3.34 -10.78 -9.78
C LYS A 86 3.31 -11.38 -11.20
N SER A 87 2.92 -10.64 -12.25
CA SER A 87 2.94 -11.10 -13.67
C SER A 87 4.09 -10.53 -14.48
#